data_AF-W0Z6V7-F1
#
_entry.id   AF-W0Z6V7-F1
#
_cell.length_a   1.000
_cell.length_b   1.000
_cell.length_c   1.000
_cell.angle_alpha   90.00
_cell.angle_beta   90.00
_cell.angle_gamma   90.00
#
_symmetry.space_group_name_H-M   'P 1'
#
loop_
_entity.id
_entity.type
_entity.pdbx_description
1 polymer ?
#
loop_
_entity_poly.entity_id
_entity_poly.type
_entity_poly.pdbx_seq_one_letter_code
_entity_poly.pdbx_strand_id
1 'polypeptide(L)'
;MVDARLPAEWLGSLRIDKLSDRAFRVLAGALMWCNGQGTDGAIPARYTKYLHPDGDDQDAFDELEASGLWSRAEDGYLLAGWSHDLRQSTAEEIQRYRDAARQRQKAYRDRQRQSRSESGAGALSDPRAMRDLTHNATRQVTANVGSGSLGETTRKSAYVTRNVRRHADSPFCAKHPAGTSDPCGACARARTAHEAHQNTIPGLGRDCAVDGHKLVVDGTCAVCAYRPRPTAA
;
A
#
# COMPACT_ATOMS: atom_id res chain seq x y z
N MET A 1 -11.59 -0.13 4.83
CA MET A 1 -11.19 -0.14 3.41
C MET A 1 -12.49 -0.05 2.64
N VAL A 2 -12.62 0.94 1.76
CA VAL A 2 -13.73 1.01 0.80
C VAL A 2 -13.27 0.23 -0.43
N ASP A 3 -14.09 -0.72 -0.87
CA ASP A 3 -13.73 -1.64 -1.94
C ASP A 3 -14.33 -1.12 -3.24
N ALA A 4 -13.59 -0.29 -3.98
CA ALA A 4 -13.99 0.19 -5.31
C ALA A 4 -13.18 -0.54 -6.39
N ARG A 5 -13.14 -1.87 -6.31
CA ARG A 5 -12.44 -2.69 -7.30
C ARG A 5 -13.33 -2.88 -8.52
N LEU A 6 -12.72 -2.74 -9.69
CA LEU A 6 -13.31 -3.17 -10.96
C LEU A 6 -13.02 -4.68 -11.13
N PRO A 7 -14.04 -5.53 -11.24
CA PRO A 7 -13.86 -6.97 -11.43
C PRO A 7 -13.14 -7.26 -12.76
N ALA A 8 -12.23 -8.25 -12.76
CA ALA A 8 -11.50 -8.62 -13.97
C ALA A 8 -12.42 -9.23 -15.04
N GLU A 9 -13.54 -9.83 -14.62
CA GLU A 9 -14.57 -10.43 -15.47
C GLU A 9 -15.25 -9.39 -16.38
N TRP A 10 -15.14 -8.10 -16.06
CA TRP A 10 -15.66 -7.03 -16.91
C TRP A 10 -14.97 -6.96 -18.27
N LEU A 11 -13.70 -7.40 -18.37
CA LEU A 11 -12.92 -7.38 -19.61
C LEU A 11 -13.43 -8.32 -20.71
N GLY A 12 -14.42 -9.17 -20.42
CA GLY A 12 -15.10 -10.01 -21.42
C GLY A 12 -16.62 -9.88 -21.38
N SER A 13 -17.14 -8.89 -20.66
CA SER A 13 -18.57 -8.67 -20.54
C SER A 13 -19.05 -7.78 -21.67
N LEU A 14 -19.85 -8.36 -22.59
CA LEU A 14 -20.48 -7.60 -23.69
C LEU A 14 -21.33 -6.41 -23.21
N ARG A 15 -21.78 -6.42 -21.96
CA ARG A 15 -22.53 -5.29 -21.37
C ARG A 15 -21.63 -4.10 -21.09
N ILE A 16 -20.39 -4.35 -20.64
CA ILE A 16 -19.41 -3.31 -20.33
C ILE A 16 -18.69 -2.88 -21.60
N ASP A 17 -18.34 -3.82 -22.48
CA ASP A 17 -17.62 -3.54 -23.74
C ASP A 17 -18.41 -2.65 -24.71
N LYS A 18 -19.74 -2.66 -24.61
CA LYS A 18 -20.62 -1.83 -25.45
C LYS A 18 -20.83 -0.41 -24.93
N LEU A 19 -20.36 -0.10 -23.73
CA LEU A 19 -20.51 1.24 -23.16
C LEU A 19 -19.60 2.24 -23.87
N SER A 20 -20.11 3.44 -24.08
CA SER A 20 -19.28 4.59 -24.41
C SER A 20 -18.29 4.90 -23.29
N ASP A 21 -17.17 5.57 -23.62
CA ASP A 21 -16.17 6.02 -22.62
C ASP A 21 -16.83 6.90 -21.54
N ARG A 22 -17.83 7.69 -21.92
CA ARG A 22 -18.60 8.55 -21.00
C ARG A 22 -19.44 7.74 -20.03
N ALA A 23 -20.25 6.79 -20.54
CA ALA A 23 -21.05 5.90 -19.71
C ALA A 23 -20.18 5.06 -18.76
N PHE A 24 -19.04 4.56 -19.24
CA PHE A 24 -18.10 3.83 -18.41
C PHE A 24 -17.51 4.70 -17.28
N ARG A 25 -17.14 5.96 -17.56
CA ARG A 25 -16.65 6.90 -16.53
C ARG A 25 -17.72 7.22 -15.49
N VAL A 26 -18.97 7.44 -15.92
CA VAL A 26 -20.10 7.63 -15.00
C VAL A 26 -20.28 6.39 -14.11
N LEU A 27 -20.24 5.19 -14.68
CA LEU A 27 -20.35 3.94 -13.91
C LEU A 27 -19.23 3.81 -12.88
N ALA A 28 -17.98 4.09 -13.27
CA ALA A 28 -16.84 4.06 -12.35
C ALA A 28 -16.98 5.10 -11.22
N GLY A 29 -17.39 6.33 -11.55
CA GLY A 29 -17.66 7.39 -10.59
C GLY A 29 -18.80 7.01 -9.62
N ALA A 30 -19.87 6.41 -10.15
CA ALA A 30 -21.00 5.91 -9.39
C ALA A 30 -20.58 4.83 -8.38
N LEU A 31 -19.80 3.85 -8.82
CA LEU A 31 -19.23 2.82 -7.95
C LEU A 31 -18.38 3.41 -6.83
N MET A 32 -17.48 4.35 -7.17
CA MET A 32 -16.63 5.01 -6.18
C MET A 32 -17.45 5.79 -5.16
N TRP A 33 -18.46 6.53 -5.62
CA TRP A 33 -19.34 7.31 -4.76
C TRP A 33 -20.15 6.40 -3.82
N CYS A 34 -20.81 5.37 -4.35
CA CYS A 34 -21.61 4.42 -3.57
C CYS A 34 -20.77 3.68 -2.52
N ASN A 35 -19.55 3.26 -2.87
CA ASN A 35 -18.62 2.65 -1.92
C ASN A 35 -18.15 3.63 -0.84
N GLY A 36 -17.96 4.90 -1.20
CA GLY A 36 -17.60 5.97 -0.27
C GLY A 36 -18.70 6.27 0.75
N GLN A 37 -19.96 6.26 0.29
CA GLN A 37 -21.13 6.55 1.14
C GLN A 37 -21.72 5.31 1.82
N GLY A 38 -21.44 4.11 1.31
CA GLY A 38 -22.06 2.87 1.79
C GLY A 38 -23.55 2.79 1.46
N THR A 39 -23.94 3.17 0.24
CA THR A 39 -25.35 3.22 -0.19
C THR A 39 -25.80 2.01 -1.01
N ASP A 40 -24.94 0.99 -1.15
CA ASP A 40 -25.25 -0.26 -1.85
C ASP A 40 -25.82 -0.07 -3.25
N GLY A 41 -25.31 0.95 -3.95
CA GLY A 41 -25.69 1.25 -5.34
C GLY A 41 -26.75 2.33 -5.49
N ALA A 42 -27.37 2.81 -4.41
CA ALA A 42 -28.34 3.90 -4.47
C ALA A 42 -27.63 5.26 -4.58
N ILE A 43 -27.97 6.04 -5.60
CA ILE A 43 -27.38 7.35 -5.91
C ILE A 43 -28.49 8.39 -5.94
N PRO A 44 -28.53 9.34 -4.99
CA PRO A 44 -29.47 10.43 -5.03
C PRO A 44 -29.21 11.37 -6.21
N ALA A 45 -30.26 11.85 -6.87
CA ALA A 45 -30.20 12.71 -8.06
C ALA A 45 -29.31 13.95 -7.85
N ARG A 46 -29.28 14.51 -6.64
CA ARG A 46 -28.41 15.67 -6.33
C ARG A 46 -26.90 15.43 -6.49
N TYR A 47 -26.47 14.17 -6.56
CA TYR A 47 -25.06 13.79 -6.68
C TYR A 47 -24.67 13.31 -8.08
N THR A 48 -25.59 13.18 -9.02
CA THR A 48 -25.30 12.71 -10.39
C THR A 48 -24.29 13.60 -11.09
N LYS A 49 -24.34 14.91 -10.83
CA LYS A 49 -23.40 15.90 -11.38
C LYS A 49 -21.93 15.72 -10.97
N TYR A 50 -21.65 14.88 -9.97
CA TYR A 50 -20.29 14.57 -9.54
C TYR A 50 -19.76 13.26 -10.11
N LEU A 51 -20.58 12.51 -10.85
CA LEU A 51 -20.19 11.22 -11.41
C LEU A 51 -19.30 11.35 -12.65
N HIS A 52 -19.37 12.49 -13.34
CA HIS A 52 -18.54 12.82 -14.49
C HIS A 52 -17.89 14.20 -14.32
N PRO A 53 -16.64 14.42 -14.78
CA PRO A 53 -15.96 15.71 -14.66
C PRO A 53 -16.73 16.89 -15.28
N ASP A 54 -17.46 16.62 -16.36
CA ASP A 54 -18.22 17.62 -17.11
C ASP A 54 -19.63 17.87 -16.56
N GLY A 55 -20.01 17.22 -15.45
CA GLY A 55 -21.33 17.36 -14.84
C GLY A 55 -22.32 16.25 -15.20
N ASP A 56 -23.61 16.58 -15.24
CA ASP A 56 -24.66 15.62 -15.62
C ASP A 56 -24.59 15.32 -17.13
N ASP A 57 -24.48 14.04 -17.47
CA ASP A 57 -24.49 13.56 -18.86
C ASP A 57 -25.66 12.59 -19.03
N GLN A 58 -26.79 13.12 -19.52
CA GLN A 58 -28.03 12.35 -19.65
C GLN A 58 -27.92 11.24 -20.70
N ASP A 59 -27.16 11.45 -21.77
CA ASP A 59 -26.95 10.42 -22.80
C ASP A 59 -26.22 9.21 -22.21
N ALA A 60 -25.20 9.46 -21.38
CA ALA A 60 -24.51 8.41 -20.63
C ALA A 60 -25.44 7.71 -19.62
N PHE A 61 -26.39 8.44 -19.04
CA PHE A 61 -27.32 7.88 -18.07
C PHE A 61 -28.36 6.95 -18.71
N ASP A 62 -28.91 7.37 -19.84
CA ASP A 62 -29.85 6.58 -20.62
C ASP A 62 -29.16 5.35 -21.22
N GLU A 63 -27.88 5.44 -21.60
CA GLU A 63 -27.07 4.29 -22.05
C GLU A 63 -26.87 3.26 -20.93
N LEU A 64 -26.56 3.71 -19.71
CA LEU A 64 -26.44 2.83 -18.55
C LEU A 64 -27.78 2.17 -18.17
N GLU A 65 -28.89 2.87 -18.36
CA GLU A 65 -30.25 2.32 -18.18
C GLU A 65 -30.57 1.28 -19.27
N ALA A 66 -30.26 1.56 -20.53
CA ALA A 66 -30.45 0.64 -21.66
C ALA A 66 -29.59 -0.63 -21.55
N SER A 67 -28.39 -0.53 -20.96
CA SER A 67 -27.50 -1.68 -20.67
C SER A 67 -27.93 -2.48 -19.42
N GLY A 68 -28.95 -2.01 -18.70
CA GLY A 68 -29.48 -2.59 -17.48
C GLY A 68 -28.49 -2.57 -16.31
N LEU A 69 -27.46 -1.71 -16.36
CA LEU A 69 -26.47 -1.59 -15.28
C LEU A 69 -26.99 -0.75 -14.12
N TRP A 70 -27.99 0.09 -14.37
CA TRP A 70 -28.75 0.76 -13.34
C TRP A 70 -30.20 0.96 -13.76
N SER A 71 -31.04 1.40 -12.82
CA SER A 71 -32.43 1.77 -13.06
C SER A 71 -32.76 3.09 -12.38
N ARG A 72 -33.74 3.83 -12.93
CA ARG A 72 -34.30 5.01 -12.25
C ARG A 72 -35.04 4.59 -10.98
N ALA A 73 -34.80 5.35 -9.91
CA ALA A 73 -35.48 5.26 -8.63
C ALA A 73 -36.19 6.61 -8.34
N GLU A 74 -37.06 6.64 -7.32
CA GLU A 74 -37.84 7.85 -6.98
C GLU A 74 -36.94 9.09 -6.77
N ASP A 75 -35.82 8.92 -6.07
CA ASP A 75 -34.91 10.00 -5.71
C ASP A 75 -33.57 9.96 -6.47
N GLY A 76 -33.47 9.23 -7.60
CA GLY A 76 -32.24 9.18 -8.39
C GLY A 76 -32.07 7.87 -9.16
N TYR A 77 -30.93 7.20 -8.95
CA TYR A 77 -30.55 6.00 -9.70
C TYR A 77 -30.12 4.88 -8.75
N LEU A 78 -30.36 3.63 -9.16
CA LEU A 78 -29.95 2.45 -8.42
C LEU A 78 -29.13 1.54 -9.34
N LEU A 79 -27.88 1.28 -8.98
CA LEU A 79 -27.05 0.30 -9.68
C LEU A 79 -27.63 -1.12 -9.52
N ALA A 80 -27.87 -1.78 -10.65
CA ALA A 80 -28.43 -3.12 -10.68
C ALA A 80 -27.36 -4.17 -10.31
N GLY A 81 -27.77 -5.18 -9.55
CA GLY A 81 -26.91 -6.32 -9.24
C GLY A 81 -25.65 -5.97 -8.41
N TRP A 82 -25.73 -5.00 -7.49
CA TRP A 82 -24.60 -4.50 -6.68
C TRP A 82 -23.61 -5.59 -6.19
N SER A 83 -24.11 -6.58 -5.46
CA SER A 83 -23.28 -7.68 -4.93
C SER A 83 -23.01 -8.77 -5.97
N HIS A 84 -23.97 -9.06 -6.84
CA HIS A 84 -23.95 -10.23 -7.71
C HIS A 84 -23.23 -9.98 -9.05
N ASP A 85 -23.61 -8.92 -9.74
CA ASP A 85 -23.12 -8.56 -11.08
C ASP A 85 -21.92 -7.62 -10.99
N LEU A 86 -21.99 -6.61 -10.11
CA LEU A 86 -20.91 -5.64 -9.93
C LEU A 86 -19.85 -6.10 -8.92
N ARG A 87 -20.10 -7.22 -8.22
CA ARG A 87 -19.18 -7.84 -7.24
C ARG A 87 -18.69 -6.88 -6.15
N GLN A 88 -19.50 -5.91 -5.78
CA GLN A 88 -19.18 -4.96 -4.73
C GLN A 88 -19.59 -5.51 -3.37
N SER A 89 -18.80 -5.22 -2.33
CA SER A 89 -19.18 -5.56 -0.96
C SER A 89 -20.33 -4.64 -0.51
N THR A 90 -21.27 -5.18 0.26
CA THR A 90 -22.33 -4.35 0.84
C THR A 90 -21.81 -3.52 2.01
N ALA A 91 -22.51 -2.44 2.34
CA ALA A 91 -22.23 -1.60 3.49
C ALA A 91 -22.21 -2.41 4.79
N GLU A 92 -23.12 -3.38 4.90
CA GLU A 92 -23.19 -4.31 6.03
C GLU A 92 -21.93 -5.19 6.11
N GLU A 93 -21.49 -5.79 5.00
CA GLU A 93 -20.28 -6.62 4.95
C GLU A 93 -19.03 -5.82 5.33
N ILE A 94 -18.91 -4.60 4.79
CA ILE A 94 -17.83 -3.67 5.12
C ILE A 94 -17.86 -3.34 6.62
N GLN A 95 -19.04 -3.11 7.19
CA GLN A 95 -19.20 -2.81 8.61
C GLN A 95 -18.81 -4.01 9.48
N ARG A 96 -19.25 -5.23 9.14
CA ARG A 96 -18.82 -6.47 9.82
C ARG A 96 -17.31 -6.65 9.77
N TYR A 97 -16.68 -6.39 8.61
CA TYR A 97 -15.22 -6.45 8.48
C TYR A 97 -14.51 -5.43 9.38
N ARG A 98 -15.01 -4.19 9.43
CA ARG A 98 -14.49 -3.13 10.31
C ARG A 98 -14.59 -3.55 11.78
N ASP A 99 -15.70 -4.15 12.17
CA ASP A 99 -15.94 -4.55 13.56
C ASP A 99 -15.04 -5.70 13.99
N ALA A 100 -14.91 -6.70 13.13
CA ALA A 100 -13.95 -7.79 13.34
C ALA A 100 -12.51 -7.25 13.43
N ALA A 101 -12.14 -6.26 12.59
CA ALA A 101 -10.82 -5.63 12.66
C ALA A 101 -10.63 -4.84 13.98
N ARG A 102 -11.63 -4.08 14.42
CA ARG A 102 -11.62 -3.37 15.70
C ARG A 102 -11.44 -4.34 16.88
N GLN A 103 -12.18 -5.44 16.88
CA GLN A 103 -12.09 -6.48 17.92
C GLN A 103 -10.70 -7.13 17.96
N ARG A 104 -10.14 -7.51 16.79
CA ARG A 104 -8.77 -8.07 16.71
C ARG A 104 -7.72 -7.09 17.25
N GLN A 105 -7.83 -5.82 16.89
CA GLN A 105 -6.90 -4.79 17.38
C GLN A 105 -7.05 -4.54 18.89
N LYS A 106 -8.27 -4.60 19.43
CA LYS A 106 -8.52 -4.51 20.88
C LYS A 106 -7.87 -5.71 21.59
N ALA A 107 -8.18 -6.93 21.18
CA ALA A 107 -7.61 -8.15 21.76
C ALA A 107 -6.08 -8.21 21.68
N TYR A 108 -5.49 -7.68 20.60
CA TYR A 108 -4.03 -7.54 20.50
C TYR A 108 -3.46 -6.58 21.54
N ARG A 109 -4.08 -5.39 21.71
CA ARG A 109 -3.65 -4.40 22.70
C ARG A 109 -3.80 -4.90 24.13
N ASP A 110 -4.90 -5.61 24.42
CA ASP A 110 -5.16 -6.17 25.75
C ASP A 110 -4.11 -7.22 26.12
N ARG A 111 -3.77 -8.13 25.18
CA ARG A 111 -2.68 -9.09 25.37
C ARG A 111 -1.32 -8.44 25.60
N GLN A 112 -1.01 -7.35 24.88
CA GLN A 112 0.23 -6.60 25.13
C GLN A 112 0.26 -5.89 26.48
N ARG A 113 -0.89 -5.42 26.98
CA ARG A 113 -0.98 -4.82 28.32
C ARG A 113 -0.76 -5.89 29.39
N GLN A 114 -1.40 -7.05 29.24
CA GLN A 114 -1.27 -8.18 30.16
C GLN A 114 0.18 -8.69 30.24
N SER A 115 0.85 -8.89 29.10
CA SER A 115 2.25 -9.35 29.10
C SER A 115 3.21 -8.35 29.74
N ARG A 116 2.94 -7.04 29.61
CA ARG A 116 3.71 -5.99 30.29
C ARG A 116 3.46 -5.95 31.79
N SER A 117 2.22 -6.11 32.24
CA SER A 117 1.92 -6.15 33.68
C SER A 117 2.54 -7.37 34.36
N GLU A 118 2.51 -8.53 33.70
CA GLU A 118 3.15 -9.76 34.21
C GLU A 118 4.68 -9.62 34.30
N SER A 119 5.30 -9.01 33.28
CA SER A 119 6.76 -8.78 33.28
C SER A 119 7.19 -7.68 34.27
N GLY A 120 6.34 -6.68 34.50
CA GLY A 120 6.62 -5.56 35.41
C GLY A 120 6.50 -5.91 36.90
N ALA A 121 5.65 -6.87 37.25
CA ALA A 121 5.48 -7.32 38.64
C ALA A 121 6.73 -8.03 39.21
N GLY A 122 7.61 -8.57 38.35
CA GLY A 122 8.87 -9.20 38.77
C GLY A 122 10.06 -8.25 38.93
N ALA A 123 9.96 -6.98 38.47
CA ALA A 123 11.09 -6.05 38.41
C ALA A 123 11.17 -5.06 39.59
N LEU A 124 10.16 -5.02 40.47
CA LEU A 124 10.16 -4.14 41.66
C LEU A 124 10.90 -4.72 42.87
N SER A 125 11.47 -5.93 42.75
CA SER A 125 12.23 -6.58 43.83
C SER A 125 13.75 -6.34 43.75
N ASP A 126 14.24 -5.56 42.78
CA ASP A 126 15.67 -5.17 42.72
C ASP A 126 15.86 -3.68 43.12
N PRO A 127 16.28 -3.39 44.36
CA PRO A 127 16.53 -2.02 44.82
C PRO A 127 17.72 -1.33 44.12
N ARG A 128 18.46 -2.00 43.21
CA ARG A 128 19.53 -1.37 42.43
C ARG A 128 19.07 -0.75 41.10
N ALA A 129 17.88 -1.07 40.62
CA ALA A 129 17.39 -0.58 39.32
C ALA A 129 16.73 0.82 39.35
N MET A 130 16.48 1.39 40.54
CA MET A 130 15.84 2.72 40.69
C MET A 130 16.80 3.91 40.60
N ARG A 131 18.12 3.70 40.43
CA ARG A 131 19.10 4.78 40.56
C ARG A 131 19.42 5.58 39.30
N ASP A 132 18.85 5.24 38.15
CA ASP A 132 19.33 5.80 36.87
C ASP A 132 18.22 6.21 35.87
N LEU A 133 17.10 6.76 36.38
CA LEU A 133 15.98 7.26 35.55
C LEU A 133 15.81 8.78 35.56
N THR A 134 16.71 9.55 36.21
CA THR A 134 16.61 11.01 36.30
C THR A 134 17.48 11.79 35.31
N HIS A 135 18.31 11.14 34.48
CA HIS A 135 19.33 11.86 33.70
C HIS A 135 18.90 12.39 32.31
N ASN A 136 17.63 12.26 31.91
CA ASN A 136 17.18 12.72 30.56
C ASN A 136 15.93 13.63 30.57
N ALA A 137 15.63 14.29 31.69
CA ALA A 137 14.46 15.17 31.81
C ALA A 137 14.67 16.63 31.34
N THR A 138 15.82 16.99 30.78
CA THR A 138 16.11 18.41 30.41
C THR A 138 16.35 18.67 28.93
N ARG A 139 16.11 17.71 28.02
CA ARG A 139 16.24 18.00 26.59
C ARG A 139 14.97 18.66 26.05
N GLN A 140 15.01 20.00 26.01
CA GLN A 140 14.20 20.91 25.20
C GLN A 140 12.93 20.33 24.59
N VAL A 141 11.80 20.64 25.22
CA VAL A 141 10.47 20.58 24.62
C VAL A 141 10.37 21.72 23.59
N THR A 142 10.97 21.54 22.42
CA THR A 142 10.53 22.31 21.25
C THR A 142 9.19 21.74 20.81
N ALA A 143 8.18 22.60 20.84
CA ALA A 143 6.82 22.33 20.39
C ALA A 143 6.81 21.67 19.00
N ASN A 144 6.68 20.34 18.99
CA ASN A 144 6.38 19.58 17.80
C ASN A 144 4.85 19.51 17.71
N VAL A 145 4.25 20.56 17.14
CA VAL A 145 2.92 20.49 16.54
C VAL A 145 2.92 19.32 15.54
N GLY A 146 1.97 18.41 15.70
CA GLY A 146 2.05 17.06 15.17
C GLY A 146 2.24 16.98 13.67
N SER A 147 3.48 16.70 13.24
CA SER A 147 3.71 15.94 12.03
C SER A 147 3.14 14.55 12.24
N GLY A 148 2.10 14.17 11.51
CA GLY A 148 1.45 12.86 11.57
C GLY A 148 2.49 11.74 11.46
N SER A 149 2.92 11.22 12.60
CA SER A 149 3.74 10.03 12.71
C SER A 149 2.85 8.85 12.38
N LEU A 150 3.01 8.31 11.18
CA LEU A 150 2.65 6.94 10.86
C LEU A 150 3.24 6.06 11.95
N GLY A 151 2.36 5.56 12.82
CA GLY A 151 2.72 4.85 14.03
C GLY A 151 3.83 3.84 13.77
N GLU A 152 4.95 4.12 14.42
CA GLU A 152 6.11 3.27 14.58
C GLU A 152 5.70 1.99 15.30
N THR A 153 5.09 1.09 14.55
CA THR A 153 5.05 -0.32 14.91
C THR A 153 6.46 -0.83 14.77
N THR A 154 7.17 -0.87 15.89
CA THR A 154 8.32 -1.75 16.13
C THR A 154 7.86 -3.22 16.06
N ARG A 155 7.29 -3.63 14.93
CA ARG A 155 7.56 -4.95 14.40
C ARG A 155 8.98 -4.84 13.88
N LYS A 156 9.81 -5.80 14.29
CA LYS A 156 11.05 -6.14 13.59
C LYS A 156 10.67 -6.43 12.13
N SER A 157 10.57 -5.38 11.32
CA SER A 157 10.61 -5.51 9.87
C SER A 157 11.90 -6.25 9.59
N ALA A 158 11.79 -7.39 8.91
CA ALA A 158 12.94 -8.14 8.42
C ALA A 158 13.82 -7.32 7.46
N TYR A 159 13.40 -6.10 7.12
CA TYR A 159 14.19 -5.08 6.47
C TYR A 159 14.57 -3.98 7.48
N VAL A 160 15.44 -4.33 8.42
CA VAL A 160 16.41 -3.33 8.88
C VAL A 160 17.15 -2.92 7.61
N THR A 161 17.02 -1.67 7.20
CA THR A 161 17.96 -1.01 6.29
C THR A 161 19.31 -0.98 7.01
N ARG A 162 19.94 -2.16 7.13
CA ARG A 162 21.36 -2.27 7.42
C ARG A 162 22.02 -1.40 6.37
N ASN A 163 23.06 -0.69 6.75
CA ASN A 163 24.04 -0.17 5.80
C ASN A 163 24.56 -1.35 4.93
N VAL A 164 23.82 -1.72 3.88
CA VAL A 164 24.13 -2.84 2.98
C VAL A 164 25.35 -2.49 2.12
N ARG A 165 25.67 -1.20 2.01
CA ARG A 165 26.80 -0.70 1.23
C ARG A 165 28.18 -1.20 1.68
N ARG A 166 28.34 -1.75 2.89
CA ARG A 166 29.68 -2.19 3.36
C ARG A 166 30.03 -3.65 3.05
N HIS A 167 29.13 -4.47 2.51
CA HIS A 167 29.41 -5.91 2.32
C HIS A 167 28.96 -6.51 0.98
N ALA A 168 28.51 -5.72 0.00
CA ALA A 168 28.19 -6.26 -1.32
C ALA A 168 29.44 -6.83 -2.04
N ASP A 169 30.63 -6.31 -1.70
CA ASP A 169 31.88 -6.65 -2.38
C ASP A 169 32.66 -7.81 -1.72
N SER A 170 32.07 -8.50 -0.72
CA SER A 170 32.72 -9.64 -0.07
C SER A 170 31.81 -10.86 -0.03
N PRO A 171 32.32 -12.06 -0.39
CA PRO A 171 31.58 -13.30 -0.28
C PRO A 171 31.41 -13.78 1.18
N PHE A 172 31.90 -13.02 2.16
CA PHE A 172 31.92 -13.42 3.57
C PHE A 172 31.14 -12.48 4.49
N CYS A 173 30.61 -13.03 5.59
CA CYS A 173 29.91 -12.22 6.60
C CYS A 173 30.90 -11.54 7.57
N ALA A 174 30.44 -10.52 8.30
CA ALA A 174 31.25 -9.77 9.28
C ALA A 174 31.90 -10.63 10.38
N LYS A 175 31.37 -11.83 10.66
CA LYS A 175 31.96 -12.76 11.64
C LYS A 175 33.15 -13.57 11.08
N HIS A 176 33.26 -13.70 9.75
CA HIS A 176 34.27 -14.51 9.10
C HIS A 176 34.94 -13.73 7.96
N PRO A 177 35.65 -12.63 8.23
CA PRO A 177 36.20 -11.75 7.19
C PRO A 177 37.21 -12.45 6.25
N ALA A 178 37.90 -13.49 6.73
CA ALA A 178 38.84 -14.30 5.95
C ALA A 178 38.22 -15.58 5.35
N GLY A 179 36.90 -15.77 5.50
CA GLY A 179 36.21 -16.99 5.09
C GLY A 179 36.20 -18.10 6.14
N THR A 180 35.50 -19.18 5.81
CA THR A 180 35.36 -20.40 6.61
C THR A 180 35.10 -21.57 5.65
N SER A 181 35.65 -22.75 5.95
CA SER A 181 35.41 -23.97 5.17
C SER A 181 33.93 -24.39 5.22
N ASP A 182 33.28 -24.19 6.38
CA ASP A 182 31.84 -24.41 6.56
C ASP A 182 31.09 -23.07 6.64
N PRO A 183 30.34 -22.65 5.60
CA PRO A 183 29.59 -21.40 5.63
C PRO A 183 28.44 -21.48 6.63
N CYS A 184 28.46 -20.61 7.64
CA CYS A 184 27.25 -20.30 8.37
C CYS A 184 26.19 -19.70 7.42
N GLY A 185 24.92 -19.75 7.78
CA GLY A 185 23.84 -19.23 6.92
C GLY A 185 24.00 -17.76 6.50
N ALA A 186 24.78 -16.96 7.25
CA ALA A 186 25.12 -15.59 6.84
C ALA A 186 26.18 -15.53 5.73
N CYS A 187 27.21 -16.39 5.76
CA CYS A 187 28.19 -16.49 4.68
C CYS A 187 27.55 -17.04 3.39
N ALA A 188 26.64 -18.02 3.49
CA ALA A 188 25.92 -18.53 2.31
C ALA A 188 25.16 -17.40 1.59
N ARG A 189 24.42 -16.56 2.33
CA ARG A 189 23.72 -15.39 1.77
C ARG A 189 24.67 -14.33 1.19
N ALA A 190 25.83 -14.11 1.82
CA ALA A 190 26.83 -13.18 1.32
C ALA A 190 27.42 -13.66 -0.02
N ARG A 191 27.72 -14.96 -0.16
CA ARG A 191 28.15 -15.56 -1.44
C ARG A 191 27.12 -15.38 -2.54
N THR A 192 25.85 -15.71 -2.28
CA THR A 192 24.77 -15.55 -3.27
C THR A 192 24.60 -14.09 -3.71
N ALA A 193 24.69 -13.14 -2.78
CA ALA A 193 24.64 -11.72 -3.10
C ALA A 193 25.85 -11.24 -3.92
N HIS A 194 27.05 -11.71 -3.56
CA HIS A 194 28.28 -11.40 -4.29
C HIS A 194 28.28 -11.99 -5.70
N GLU A 195 27.83 -13.24 -5.86
CA GLU A 195 27.69 -13.90 -7.16
C GLU A 195 26.64 -13.18 -8.05
N ALA A 196 25.50 -12.78 -7.48
CA ALA A 196 24.51 -11.96 -8.18
C ALA A 196 25.08 -10.60 -8.61
N HIS A 197 25.97 -10.01 -7.80
CA HIS A 197 26.66 -8.77 -8.14
C HIS A 197 27.69 -8.99 -9.26
N GLN A 198 28.49 -10.06 -9.21
CA GLN A 198 29.46 -10.41 -10.26
C GLN A 198 28.80 -10.77 -11.59
N ASN A 199 27.63 -11.41 -11.55
CA ASN A 199 26.83 -11.76 -12.73
C ASN A 199 26.03 -10.57 -13.28
N THR A 200 26.06 -9.41 -12.61
CA THR A 200 25.48 -8.18 -13.16
C THR A 200 26.44 -7.63 -14.21
N ILE A 201 26.01 -7.62 -15.47
CA ILE A 201 26.78 -7.18 -16.64
C ILE A 201 27.40 -5.79 -16.37
N PRO A 202 28.74 -5.65 -16.38
CA PRO A 202 29.40 -4.36 -16.26
C PRO A 202 29.01 -3.47 -17.44
N GLY A 203 28.33 -2.35 -17.20
CA GLY A 203 27.94 -1.39 -18.23
C GLY A 203 26.48 -0.93 -18.19
N LEU A 204 25.58 -1.67 -17.52
CA LEU A 204 24.23 -1.18 -17.20
C LEU A 204 24.25 -0.43 -15.87
N GLY A 205 24.85 0.77 -15.88
CA GLY A 205 24.87 1.68 -14.73
C GLY A 205 23.45 1.91 -14.20
N ARG A 206 23.22 1.65 -12.90
CA ARG A 206 21.88 1.68 -12.30
C ARG A 206 21.34 3.07 -11.99
N ASP A 207 22.15 4.11 -12.14
CA ASP A 207 21.74 5.45 -11.77
C ASP A 207 21.95 6.38 -12.97
N CYS A 208 20.86 7.01 -13.42
CA CYS A 208 20.95 8.19 -14.26
C CYS A 208 21.82 9.23 -13.53
N ALA A 209 22.79 9.82 -14.24
CA ALA A 209 23.70 10.85 -13.69
C ALA A 209 22.97 12.09 -13.14
N VAL A 210 21.68 12.25 -13.49
CA VAL A 210 20.79 13.27 -12.97
C VAL A 210 19.91 12.64 -11.89
N ASP A 211 20.25 12.91 -10.63
CA ASP A 211 19.44 12.68 -9.43
C ASP A 211 19.14 11.22 -9.00
N GLY A 212 19.95 10.24 -9.43
CA GLY A 212 19.89 8.88 -8.86
C GLY A 212 18.62 8.10 -9.22
N HIS A 213 17.99 8.45 -10.34
CA HIS A 213 16.86 7.71 -10.87
C HIS A 213 17.30 6.38 -11.49
N LYS A 214 16.53 5.32 -11.23
CA LYS A 214 16.76 4.01 -11.85
C LYS A 214 16.36 4.03 -13.32
N LEU A 215 17.23 3.52 -14.17
CA LEU A 215 16.90 3.25 -15.58
C LEU A 215 15.95 2.05 -15.66
N VAL A 216 14.99 2.12 -16.58
CA VAL A 216 14.19 0.95 -17.00
C VAL A 216 15.01 0.06 -17.93
N VAL A 217 14.52 -1.15 -18.18
CA VAL A 217 15.22 -2.21 -18.93
C VAL A 217 15.64 -1.77 -20.33
N ASP A 218 14.94 -0.80 -20.91
CA ASP A 218 15.21 -0.22 -22.24
C ASP A 218 16.28 0.89 -22.24
N GLY A 219 16.92 1.16 -21.09
CA GLY A 219 17.93 2.20 -20.95
C GLY A 219 17.38 3.62 -20.86
N THR A 220 16.06 3.79 -20.72
CA THR A 220 15.45 5.11 -20.50
C THR A 220 15.27 5.42 -19.01
N CYS A 221 15.40 6.69 -18.66
CA CYS A 221 15.03 7.19 -17.34
C CYS A 221 13.54 7.50 -17.35
N ALA A 222 12.71 6.72 -16.64
CA ALA A 222 11.26 6.91 -16.59
C ALA A 222 10.84 8.30 -16.08
N VAL A 223 11.71 8.99 -15.34
CA VAL A 223 11.44 10.31 -14.76
C VAL A 223 11.90 11.45 -15.67
N CYS A 224 12.99 11.26 -16.40
CA CYS A 224 13.69 12.37 -17.06
C CYS A 224 13.75 12.26 -18.59
N ALA A 225 13.21 11.20 -19.19
CA ALA A 225 13.21 10.91 -20.64
C ALA A 225 14.61 11.00 -21.31
N TYR A 226 15.67 11.11 -20.52
CA TYR A 226 17.04 11.23 -21.00
C TYR A 226 17.49 9.90 -21.59
N ARG A 227 17.87 9.91 -22.87
CA ARG A 227 18.61 8.84 -23.53
C ARG A 227 20.08 9.27 -23.62
N PRO A 228 21.02 8.61 -22.93
CA PRO A 228 22.43 8.86 -23.17
C PRO A 228 22.74 8.57 -24.64
N ARG A 229 23.42 9.50 -25.33
CA ARG A 229 23.89 9.26 -26.70
C ARG A 229 24.88 8.09 -26.67
N PRO A 230 24.76 7.10 -27.58
CA PRO A 230 25.74 6.03 -27.67
C PRO A 230 27.11 6.66 -27.92
N THR A 231 28.08 6.32 -27.08
CA THR A 231 29.48 6.66 -27.30
C THR A 231 29.92 5.94 -28.57
N ALA A 232 30.37 6.71 -29.57
CA ALA A 232 30.93 6.16 -30.79
C ALA A 232 32.09 5.21 -30.44
N ALA A 233 32.02 3.99 -30.96
CA ALA A 233 33.05 2.96 -30.85
C ALA A 233 34.22 3.27 -31.78
#